data_AF-F8WCQ9-F1
#
_entry.id   AF-F8WCQ9-F1
#
_cell.length_a   1.000
_cell.length_b   1.000
_cell.length_c   1.000
_cell.angle_alpha   90.00
_cell.angle_beta   90.00
_cell.angle_gamma   90.00
#
_symmetry.space_group_name_H-M   'P 1'
#
loop_
_entity.id
_entity.type
_entity.pdbx_description
1 polymer ?
#
loop_
_entity_poly.entity_id
_entity_poly.type
_entity_poly.pdbx_seq_one_letter_code
_entity_poly.pdbx_strand_id
1 'polypeptide(L)'
;MISREAADQLLIVAEGSYLIRESQRQPGTYTLALRFGSQTRNFRLYYDGKHFVGEKRFESIHDLVTDGLITLYIETKAAEYIAKMTINPIYEHVGYTTLNREPAYKKHMPVLKETHDERDSTGQDGVSEKRLTSLVRRATLKENEQIPKYEKIHNFKVHTFRGPH
;
A
#
# COMPACT_ATOMS: atom_id res chain seq x y z
N MET A 1 38.07 -10.02 22.73
CA MET A 1 36.83 -9.36 22.28
C MET A 1 36.91 -7.87 22.54
N ILE A 2 36.37 -7.04 21.65
CA ILE A 2 36.31 -5.58 21.80
C ILE A 2 35.16 -5.23 22.76
N SER A 3 35.42 -4.41 23.78
CA SER A 3 34.38 -3.93 24.71
C SER A 3 33.45 -2.91 24.03
N ARG A 4 32.34 -2.56 24.69
CA ARG A 4 31.44 -1.53 24.17
C ARG A 4 32.13 -0.16 24.10
N GLU A 5 32.88 0.18 25.13
CA GLU A 5 33.57 1.46 25.29
C GLU A 5 34.70 1.58 24.26
N ALA A 6 35.46 0.49 24.05
CA ALA A 6 36.48 0.44 23.00
C ALA A 6 35.88 0.57 21.60
N ALA A 7 34.73 -0.08 21.34
CA ALA A 7 34.02 0.07 20.08
C ALA A 7 33.54 1.51 19.86
N ASP A 8 33.01 2.17 20.90
CA ASP A 8 32.60 3.56 20.82
C ASP A 8 33.77 4.48 20.44
N GLN A 9 34.95 4.26 21.02
CA GLN A 9 36.15 5.04 20.68
C GLN A 9 36.58 4.84 19.21
N LEU A 10 36.57 3.60 18.70
CA LEU A 10 36.93 3.31 17.32
C LEU A 10 35.96 3.94 16.31
N LEU A 11 34.68 4.04 16.67
CA LEU A 11 33.62 4.54 15.80
C LEU A 11 33.43 6.06 15.84
N ILE A 12 34.12 6.78 16.74
CA ILE A 12 34.03 8.25 16.80
C ILE A 12 34.56 8.92 15.53
N VAL A 13 35.44 8.25 14.78
CA VAL A 13 36.17 8.81 13.62
C VAL A 13 35.25 9.31 12.51
N ALA A 14 34.16 8.59 12.23
CA ALA A 14 33.25 8.93 11.13
C ALA A 14 31.80 8.51 11.41
N GLU A 15 30.85 9.36 11.02
CA GLU A 15 29.43 9.00 11.04
C GLU A 15 29.11 7.94 9.96
N GLY A 16 28.21 7.01 10.27
CA GLY A 16 27.92 5.86 9.42
C GLY A 16 28.94 4.71 9.52
N SER A 17 30.05 4.91 10.24
CA SER A 17 31.01 3.83 10.50
C SER A 17 30.38 2.73 11.36
N TYR A 18 30.84 1.50 11.18
CA TYR A 18 30.35 0.35 11.93
C TYR A 18 31.42 -0.71 12.14
N LEU A 19 31.20 -1.55 13.16
CA LEU A 19 31.99 -2.76 13.40
C LEU A 19 31.09 -3.88 13.96
N ILE A 20 31.55 -5.11 13.78
CA ILE A 20 30.96 -6.29 14.43
C ILE A 20 31.87 -6.69 15.58
N ARG A 21 31.27 -6.96 16.74
CA ARG A 21 31.97 -7.51 17.89
C ARG A 21 31.15 -8.63 18.52
N GLU A 22 31.83 -9.60 19.09
CA GLU A 22 31.18 -10.60 19.92
C GLU A 22 30.81 -9.99 21.29
N SER A 23 29.71 -10.45 21.85
CA SER A 23 29.15 -9.96 23.11
C SER A 23 29.93 -10.50 24.31
N GLN A 24 30.47 -9.59 25.13
CA GLN A 24 31.11 -9.96 26.40
C GLN A 24 30.13 -10.57 27.41
N ARG A 25 28.84 -10.25 27.31
CA ARG A 25 27.79 -10.75 28.21
C ARG A 25 27.35 -12.17 27.86
N GLN A 26 27.47 -12.53 26.59
CA GLN A 26 27.01 -13.82 26.07
C GLN A 26 27.94 -14.27 24.93
N PRO A 27 28.91 -15.15 25.22
CA PRO A 27 29.75 -15.77 24.19
C PRO A 27 28.90 -16.43 23.09
N GLY A 28 29.36 -16.36 21.84
CA GLY A 28 28.66 -16.85 20.65
C GLY A 28 27.60 -15.91 20.08
N THR A 29 27.27 -14.81 20.76
CA THR A 29 26.35 -13.79 20.23
C THR A 29 27.12 -12.59 19.68
N TYR A 30 26.77 -12.14 18.48
CA TYR A 30 27.40 -10.98 17.83
C TYR A 30 26.55 -9.72 17.93
N THR A 31 27.22 -8.57 17.95
CA THR A 31 26.62 -7.24 18.00
C THR A 31 27.18 -6.40 16.86
N LEU A 32 26.27 -5.79 16.10
CA LEU A 32 26.57 -4.71 15.15
C LEU A 32 26.57 -3.38 15.92
N ALA A 33 27.73 -2.74 16.01
CA ALA A 33 27.87 -1.39 16.54
C ALA A 33 27.94 -0.40 15.35
N LEU A 34 27.01 0.55 15.29
CA LEU A 34 26.82 1.49 14.18
C LEU A 34 26.79 2.93 14.70
N ARG A 35 27.62 3.81 14.15
CA ARG A 35 27.67 5.23 14.52
C ARG A 35 26.59 6.02 13.76
N PHE A 36 25.66 6.63 14.49
CA PHE A 36 24.61 7.46 13.93
C PHE A 36 24.21 8.58 14.90
N GLY A 37 24.16 9.83 14.44
CA GLY A 37 23.73 10.96 15.26
C GLY A 37 24.63 11.19 16.48
N SER A 38 25.95 11.10 16.30
CA SER A 38 26.96 11.18 17.38
C SER A 38 26.81 10.13 18.50
N GLN A 39 26.02 9.08 18.28
CA GLN A 39 25.84 7.97 19.20
C GLN A 39 26.16 6.65 18.52
N THR A 40 26.70 5.70 19.28
CA THR A 40 26.86 4.33 18.78
C THR A 40 25.64 3.51 19.15
N ARG A 41 24.88 3.11 18.14
CA ARG A 41 23.76 2.19 18.25
C ARG A 41 24.29 0.75 18.22
N ASN A 42 23.83 -0.07 19.16
CA ASN A 42 24.28 -1.45 19.29
C ASN A 42 23.08 -2.38 19.01
N PHE A 43 23.19 -3.20 17.98
CA PHE A 43 22.14 -4.11 17.54
C PHE A 43 22.61 -5.57 17.65
N ARG A 44 21.74 -6.46 18.14
CA ARG A 44 22.05 -7.89 18.11
C ARG A 44 22.03 -8.38 16.66
N LEU A 45 23.14 -8.95 16.23
CA LEU A 45 23.32 -9.44 14.87
C LEU A 45 23.12 -10.96 14.84
N TYR A 46 22.29 -11.40 13.91
CA TYR A 46 22.03 -12.82 13.67
C TYR A 46 22.49 -13.23 12.27
N TYR A 47 22.72 -14.54 12.11
CA TYR A 47 23.13 -15.14 10.86
C TYR A 47 22.53 -16.55 10.71
N ASP A 48 21.71 -16.75 9.67
CA ASP A 48 21.07 -18.03 9.31
C ASP A 48 21.39 -18.45 7.86
N GLY A 49 22.52 -17.96 7.33
CA GLY A 49 22.84 -17.93 5.90
C GLY A 49 22.66 -16.53 5.31
N LYS A 50 21.87 -15.67 5.96
CA LYS A 50 21.74 -14.24 5.69
C LYS A 50 22.01 -13.42 6.95
N HIS A 51 22.47 -12.19 6.79
CA HIS A 51 22.64 -11.26 7.91
C HIS A 51 21.32 -10.57 8.24
N PHE A 52 20.96 -10.48 9.52
CA PHE A 52 19.75 -9.77 9.93
C PHE A 52 19.83 -9.16 11.33
N VAL A 53 19.09 -8.05 11.47
CA VAL A 53 18.74 -7.39 12.72
C VAL A 53 17.21 -7.25 12.71
N GLY A 54 16.53 -7.80 13.71
CA GLY A 54 15.06 -7.90 13.68
C GLY A 54 14.59 -8.92 12.65
N GLU A 55 13.77 -8.50 11.69
CA GLU A 55 13.11 -9.40 10.72
C GLU A 55 13.73 -9.38 9.32
N LYS A 56 14.32 -8.25 8.91
CA LYS A 56 14.84 -8.03 7.54
C LYS A 56 16.17 -8.75 7.36
N ARG A 57 16.25 -9.57 6.31
CA ARG A 57 17.41 -10.40 5.96
C ARG A 57 18.11 -9.87 4.72
N PHE A 58 19.44 -9.93 4.73
CA PHE A 58 20.30 -9.41 3.68
C PHE A 58 21.42 -10.40 3.35
N GLU A 59 21.81 -10.45 2.08
CA GLU A 59 22.91 -11.30 1.62
C GLU A 59 24.25 -10.82 2.16
N SER A 60 24.44 -9.49 2.26
CA SER A 60 25.66 -8.89 2.77
C SER A 60 25.41 -8.04 4.02
N ILE A 61 26.43 -7.94 4.88
CA ILE A 61 26.39 -7.03 6.02
C ILE A 61 26.29 -5.56 5.56
N HIS A 62 26.88 -5.23 4.41
CA HIS A 62 26.86 -3.89 3.85
C HIS A 62 25.44 -3.47 3.48
N ASP A 63 24.65 -4.35 2.89
CA ASP A 63 23.25 -4.06 2.54
C ASP A 63 22.41 -3.84 3.80
N LEU A 64 22.62 -4.66 4.84
CA LEU A 64 21.97 -4.49 6.14
C LEU A 64 22.30 -3.14 6.76
N VAL A 65 23.59 -2.77 6.80
CA VAL A 65 24.02 -1.49 7.37
C VAL A 65 23.47 -0.32 6.55
N THR A 66 23.48 -0.43 5.23
CA THR A 66 22.96 0.61 4.33
C THR A 66 21.47 0.83 4.55
N ASP A 67 20.67 -0.24 4.56
CA ASP A 67 19.23 -0.19 4.83
C ASP A 67 18.94 0.36 6.24
N GLY A 68 19.73 -0.07 7.24
CA GLY A 68 19.63 0.43 8.61
C GLY A 68 19.92 1.93 8.72
N LEU A 69 20.98 2.43 8.07
CA LEU A 69 21.31 3.86 8.05
C LEU A 69 20.24 4.69 7.34
N ILE A 70 19.72 4.21 6.20
CA ILE A 70 18.61 4.87 5.49
C ILE A 70 17.38 4.95 6.40
N THR A 71 17.01 3.83 7.03
CA THR A 71 15.87 3.76 7.94
C THR A 71 16.04 4.74 9.10
N LEU A 72 17.19 4.70 9.79
CA LEU A 72 17.49 5.61 10.89
C LEU A 72 17.42 7.08 10.47
N TYR A 73 17.97 7.43 9.31
CA TYR A 73 17.96 8.80 8.81
C TYR A 73 16.54 9.29 8.50
N ILE A 74 15.77 8.49 7.76
CA ILE A 74 14.41 8.81 7.37
C ILE A 74 13.48 8.91 8.59
N GLU A 75 13.57 7.96 9.52
CA GLU A 75 12.80 8.03 10.77
C GLU A 75 13.15 9.28 11.58
N THR A 76 14.45 9.61 11.69
CA THR A 76 14.89 10.79 12.45
C THR A 76 14.38 12.09 11.85
N LYS A 77 14.31 12.20 10.52
CA LYS A 77 14.00 13.47 9.83
C LYS A 77 12.55 13.61 9.39
N ALA A 78 11.87 12.50 9.13
CA ALA A 78 10.57 12.48 8.47
C ALA A 78 9.51 11.67 9.21
N ALA A 79 9.74 11.21 10.46
CA ALA A 79 8.74 10.45 11.22
C ALA A 79 7.36 11.14 11.27
N GLU A 80 7.33 12.45 11.53
CA GLU A 80 6.06 13.20 11.54
C GLU A 80 5.37 13.23 10.18
N TYR A 81 6.15 13.32 9.11
CA TYR A 81 5.62 13.31 7.75
C TYR A 81 5.09 11.93 7.38
N ILE A 82 5.82 10.86 7.70
CA ILE A 82 5.40 9.46 7.51
C ILE A 82 4.09 9.20 8.25
N ALA A 83 3.96 9.67 9.49
CA ALA A 83 2.72 9.55 10.26
C ALA A 83 1.52 10.27 9.59
N LYS A 84 1.78 11.35 8.84
CA LYS A 84 0.75 12.12 8.12
C LYS A 84 0.42 11.57 6.73
N MET A 85 1.19 10.63 6.19
CA MET A 85 0.97 10.09 4.83
C MET A 85 -0.42 9.46 4.64
N THR A 86 -1.05 8.99 5.72
CA THR A 86 -2.39 8.38 5.69
C THR A 86 -3.53 9.38 5.77
N ILE A 87 -3.27 10.66 6.11
CA ILE A 87 -4.32 11.66 6.35
C ILE A 87 -5.02 12.04 5.04
N ASN A 88 -4.26 12.23 3.96
CA ASN A 88 -4.78 12.62 2.65
C ASN A 88 -4.35 11.60 1.58
N PRO A 89 -4.95 10.40 1.56
CA PRO A 89 -4.57 9.36 0.63
C PRO A 89 -5.02 9.72 -0.79
N ILE A 90 -4.10 9.64 -1.75
CA ILE A 90 -4.39 9.94 -3.15
C ILE A 90 -4.89 8.71 -3.94
N TYR A 91 -4.91 7.53 -3.33
CA TYR A 91 -5.15 6.25 -4.02
C TYR A 91 -6.47 6.19 -4.82
N GLU A 92 -7.53 6.83 -4.32
CA GLU A 92 -8.83 6.90 -5.00
C GLU A 92 -8.79 7.61 -6.35
N HIS A 93 -7.81 8.49 -6.55
CA HIS A 93 -7.72 9.39 -7.69
C HIS A 93 -6.55 9.08 -8.63
N VAL A 94 -5.84 7.97 -8.41
CA VAL A 94 -4.60 7.64 -9.13
C VAL A 94 -4.73 6.31 -9.89
N GLY A 95 -4.26 6.31 -11.13
CA GLY A 95 -4.20 5.11 -11.98
C GLY A 95 -5.56 4.68 -12.54
N TYR A 96 -5.77 3.36 -12.62
CA TYR A 96 -6.94 2.77 -13.29
C TYR A 96 -8.25 2.93 -12.49
N THR A 97 -8.21 3.38 -11.24
CA THR A 97 -9.40 3.59 -10.40
C THR A 97 -10.28 4.74 -10.91
N THR A 98 -9.69 5.73 -11.59
CA THR A 98 -10.42 6.87 -12.17
C THR A 98 -10.94 6.60 -13.59
N LEU A 99 -10.26 5.75 -14.37
CA LEU A 99 -10.65 5.40 -15.74
C LEU A 99 -11.92 4.53 -15.80
N ASN A 100 -12.14 3.70 -14.79
CA ASN A 100 -13.34 2.84 -14.70
C ASN A 100 -14.51 3.52 -13.96
N ARG A 101 -14.36 4.80 -13.60
CA ARG A 101 -15.45 5.55 -12.96
C ARG A 101 -16.41 6.02 -14.05
N GLU A 102 -17.53 5.32 -14.19
CA GLU A 102 -18.67 5.75 -15.02
C GLU A 102 -18.92 7.26 -14.82
N PRO A 103 -18.95 8.07 -15.90
CA PRO A 103 -19.25 9.49 -15.76
C PRO A 103 -20.64 9.59 -15.14
N ALA A 104 -20.69 10.10 -13.91
CA ALA A 104 -21.93 10.32 -13.19
C ALA A 104 -22.88 11.05 -14.13
N TYR A 105 -23.93 10.34 -14.54
CA TYR A 105 -24.97 10.78 -15.46
C TYR A 105 -25.37 12.20 -15.10
N LYS A 106 -24.86 13.19 -15.84
CA LYS A 106 -25.39 14.55 -15.80
C LYS A 106 -26.79 14.45 -16.41
N LYS A 107 -27.77 14.09 -15.59
CA LYS A 107 -29.19 14.25 -15.93
C LYS A 107 -29.45 15.75 -16.01
N HIS A 108 -29.18 16.31 -17.18
CA HIS A 108 -29.83 17.54 -17.61
C HIS A 108 -31.34 17.27 -17.59
N MET A 109 -32.03 17.93 -16.67
CA MET A 109 -33.47 18.15 -16.71
C MET A 109 -33.84 18.90 -18.00
N PRO A 110 -34.93 18.50 -18.67
CA PRO A 110 -35.88 19.45 -19.21
C PRO A 110 -37.11 19.43 -18.31
N VAL A 111 -37.37 20.57 -17.69
CA VAL A 111 -38.65 20.91 -17.08
C VAL A 111 -39.71 20.84 -18.19
N LEU A 112 -40.65 19.90 -18.09
CA LEU A 112 -41.80 19.83 -18.98
C LEU A 112 -42.91 20.74 -18.40
N LYS A 113 -43.17 21.87 -19.06
CA LYS A 113 -44.38 22.67 -18.84
C LYS A 113 -45.56 22.06 -19.60
N GLU A 114 -46.69 21.97 -18.88
CA GLU A 114 -48.12 21.94 -19.26
C GLU A 114 -48.52 21.57 -20.70
N THR A 115 -49.48 20.64 -20.86
CA THR A 115 -50.92 20.97 -21.04
C THR A 115 -51.79 19.70 -21.07
N HIS A 116 -53.00 19.85 -20.54
CA HIS A 116 -54.18 18.99 -20.63
C HIS A 116 -54.60 18.72 -22.10
N ASP A 117 -54.93 17.48 -22.50
CA ASP A 117 -56.25 17.15 -23.09
C ASP A 117 -56.42 15.67 -23.48
N GLU A 118 -57.68 15.23 -23.42
CA GLU A 118 -58.22 13.89 -23.63
C GLU A 118 -58.17 13.40 -25.09
N ARG A 119 -57.99 12.07 -25.29
CA ARG A 119 -58.92 11.17 -26.04
C ARG A 119 -58.33 9.80 -26.44
N ASP A 120 -58.98 8.76 -25.91
CA ASP A 120 -59.60 7.60 -26.58
C ASP A 120 -58.98 6.86 -27.79
N SER A 121 -59.16 5.53 -27.70
CA SER A 121 -59.47 4.54 -28.77
C SER A 121 -58.36 3.61 -29.30
N THR A 122 -58.38 2.39 -28.74
CA THR A 122 -58.47 1.07 -29.40
C THR A 122 -58.08 0.88 -30.88
N GLY A 123 -57.18 -0.09 -31.11
CA GLY A 123 -57.50 -1.27 -31.94
C GLY A 123 -56.61 -1.57 -33.16
N GLN A 124 -56.08 -2.82 -33.18
CA GLN A 124 -55.82 -3.69 -34.36
C GLN A 124 -54.68 -3.26 -35.31
N ASP A 125 -53.86 -4.09 -35.95
CA ASP A 125 -53.61 -5.53 -36.10
C ASP A 125 -52.13 -5.63 -36.59
N GLY A 126 -51.31 -6.63 -36.28
CA GLY A 126 -51.28 -7.90 -37.01
C GLY A 126 -49.93 -8.15 -37.72
N VAL A 127 -49.17 -9.09 -37.14
CA VAL A 127 -48.27 -10.08 -37.81
C VAL A 127 -46.95 -9.62 -38.47
N SER A 128 -45.82 -10.02 -37.86
CA SER A 128 -44.81 -10.85 -38.55
C SER A 128 -43.85 -11.52 -37.57
N GLU A 129 -43.77 -12.84 -37.73
CA GLU A 129 -42.91 -13.78 -37.01
C GLU A 129 -41.42 -13.39 -37.09
N LYS A 130 -40.70 -13.58 -35.98
CA LYS A 130 -39.42 -14.31 -35.95
C LYS A 130 -39.05 -14.61 -34.50
N ARG A 131 -39.30 -15.88 -34.15
CA ARG A 131 -38.75 -16.69 -33.06
C ARG A 131 -37.40 -16.17 -32.53
N LEU A 132 -37.44 -15.47 -31.40
CA LEU A 132 -36.33 -15.43 -30.45
C LEU A 132 -36.79 -16.06 -29.14
N THR A 133 -36.31 -17.27 -28.97
CA THR A 133 -36.30 -18.04 -27.73
C THR A 133 -35.48 -17.31 -26.67
N SER A 134 -36.13 -16.58 -25.78
CA SER A 134 -35.65 -16.43 -24.42
C SER A 134 -36.82 -16.03 -23.53
N LEU A 135 -37.31 -17.01 -22.80
CA LEU A 135 -38.16 -16.83 -21.64
C LEU A 135 -37.41 -15.95 -20.62
N VAL A 136 -37.63 -14.64 -20.66
CA VAL A 136 -37.43 -13.77 -19.50
C VAL A 136 -38.66 -12.90 -19.42
N ARG A 137 -39.59 -13.30 -18.54
CA ARG A 137 -40.68 -12.44 -18.10
C ARG A 137 -40.02 -11.15 -17.59
N ARG A 138 -40.35 -10.03 -18.24
CA ARG A 138 -40.14 -8.68 -17.71
C ARG A 138 -41.07 -8.53 -16.50
N ALA A 139 -40.66 -9.08 -15.37
CA ALA A 139 -41.25 -8.77 -14.09
C ALA A 139 -40.56 -7.50 -13.60
N THR A 140 -41.35 -6.45 -13.43
CA THR A 140 -40.98 -5.19 -12.78
C THR A 140 -40.54 -5.49 -11.35
N LEU A 141 -39.26 -5.78 -11.16
CA LEU A 141 -38.64 -5.78 -9.84
C LEU A 141 -38.43 -4.32 -9.44
N LYS A 142 -39.00 -3.97 -8.29
CA LYS A 142 -38.80 -2.69 -7.63
C LYS A 142 -37.30 -2.43 -7.56
N GLU A 143 -36.85 -1.39 -8.25
CA GLU A 143 -35.46 -0.95 -8.32
C GLU A 143 -35.07 -0.37 -6.94
N ASN A 144 -34.81 -1.27 -6.01
CA ASN A 144 -34.01 -0.99 -4.83
C ASN A 144 -32.90 -2.05 -4.80
N GLU A 145 -32.22 -2.21 -5.94
CA GLU A 145 -30.99 -2.96 -5.98
C GLU A 145 -29.91 -2.08 -5.37
N GLN A 146 -29.70 -2.27 -4.07
CA GLN A 146 -28.41 -2.02 -3.46
C GLN A 146 -27.41 -2.87 -4.25
N ILE A 147 -26.87 -2.33 -5.33
CA ILE A 147 -25.91 -3.01 -6.20
C ILE A 147 -24.83 -3.58 -5.27
N PRO A 148 -24.66 -4.91 -5.17
CA PRO A 148 -23.68 -5.48 -4.27
C PRO A 148 -22.31 -4.95 -4.70
N LYS A 149 -21.70 -4.14 -3.83
CA LYS A 149 -20.39 -3.55 -4.09
C LYS A 149 -19.39 -4.69 -4.19
N TYR A 150 -18.79 -4.87 -5.36
CA TYR A 150 -17.76 -5.89 -5.56
C TYR A 150 -16.61 -5.64 -4.58
N GLU A 151 -16.39 -6.59 -3.68
CA GLU A 151 -15.35 -6.54 -2.68
C GLU A 151 -14.39 -7.72 -2.88
N LYS A 152 -13.11 -7.41 -3.06
CA LYS A 152 -12.03 -8.39 -3.18
C LYS A 152 -10.94 -8.06 -2.18
N ILE A 153 -10.62 -9.04 -1.33
CA ILE A 153 -9.53 -8.93 -0.36
C ILE A 153 -8.19 -8.86 -1.09
N HIS A 154 -7.33 -7.94 -0.65
CA HIS A 154 -5.97 -7.82 -1.15
C HIS A 154 -5.05 -8.83 -0.44
N ASN A 155 -4.23 -9.55 -1.22
CA ASN A 155 -3.18 -10.42 -0.69
C ASN A 155 -1.84 -9.68 -0.82
N PHE A 156 -1.52 -8.85 0.17
CA PHE A 156 -0.26 -8.10 0.18
C PHE A 156 0.93 -9.03 0.36
N LYS A 157 2.01 -8.77 -0.37
CA LYS A 157 3.28 -9.48 -0.27
C LYS A 157 4.41 -8.47 -0.16
N VAL A 158 5.40 -8.80 0.66
CA VAL A 158 6.65 -8.04 0.71
C VAL A 158 7.37 -8.19 -0.63
N HIS A 159 7.86 -7.07 -1.17
CA HIS A 159 8.59 -7.06 -2.43
C HIS A 159 9.81 -6.13 -2.33
N THR A 160 10.94 -6.58 -2.86
CA THR A 160 12.16 -5.78 -2.99
C THR A 160 12.20 -5.16 -4.38
N PHE A 161 11.78 -3.92 -4.46
CA PHE A 161 11.77 -3.16 -5.69
C PHE A 161 13.19 -2.88 -6.20
N ARG A 162 13.38 -2.95 -7.53
CA ARG A 162 14.65 -2.58 -8.17
C ARG A 162 14.51 -1.20 -8.81
N GLY A 163 15.03 -0.18 -8.12
CA GLY A 163 14.93 1.23 -8.51
C GLY A 163 13.89 2.01 -7.67
N PRO A 164 13.76 3.34 -7.87
CA PRO A 164 12.76 4.16 -7.19
C PRO A 164 11.33 3.82 -7.63
N HIS A 165 10.38 3.72 -6.69
CA HIS A 165 8.96 3.37 -6.90
C HIS A 165 8.05 4.26 -6.07
#